data_AF-A0A522SU68-F1
#
_entry.id   AF-A0A522SU68-F1
#
_cell.length_a   1.000
_cell.length_b   1.000
_cell.length_c   1.000
_cell.angle_alpha   90.00
_cell.angle_beta   90.00
_cell.angle_gamma   90.00
#
_symmetry.space_group_name_H-M   'P 1'
#
loop_
_entity.id
_entity.type
_entity.pdbx_description
1 polymer ?
#
loop_
_entity_poly.entity_id
_entity_poly.type
_entity_poly.pdbx_seq_one_letter_code
_entity_poly.pdbx_strand_id
1 'polypeptide(L)'
;MTQELALTPQQQGWLSLADYKQQVFKSLQQGELAVQATLANLPTATRENPAQLSTALATVQERLKTAKAQHMQNKDIRLAFTGMLKEKLIDPAMDFEKRSEVLIATASQHELCLRKIAEAIEQEAAEKRKEEQQLQAHIVNENYRIQTEYKNALNRWITDYYASQLRKKTPTPDLEDLAGILSEVKVPLPTTFQLRMVTKERAMEIYSSIQKPDLKAVLQSAIASLNERFSMYANDLQNAEAAAKAAEEAQQKAEADAKQSVELTTATNTLMAQAETTVVNAPHVKRNLKIVEENTQQWGVAVMGHFLRNLQTAAPKVRVKSWAKLNIGQMAEALAKIAGETGEVFTGLKMEEVEK
;
A
#
# COMPACT_ATOMS: atom_id res chain seq x y z
N MET A 1 -50.10 -63.35 23.19
CA MET A 1 -50.67 -62.17 23.87
C MET A 1 -50.40 -60.96 23.00
N THR A 2 -51.39 -60.54 22.21
CA THR A 2 -51.32 -59.30 21.45
C THR A 2 -51.45 -58.13 22.43
N GLN A 3 -50.38 -57.38 22.66
CA GLN A 3 -50.46 -56.10 23.33
C GLN A 3 -51.34 -55.18 22.48
N GLU A 4 -52.53 -54.85 22.97
CA GLU A 4 -53.30 -53.75 22.43
C GLU A 4 -52.46 -52.48 22.59
N LEU A 5 -52.02 -51.90 21.47
CA LEU A 5 -51.42 -50.57 21.46
C LEU A 5 -52.47 -49.58 21.97
N ALA A 6 -52.33 -49.18 23.23
CA ALA A 6 -53.14 -48.12 23.81
C ALA A 6 -52.90 -46.83 23.02
N LEU A 7 -53.92 -46.39 22.30
CA LEU A 7 -53.88 -45.16 21.51
C LEU A 7 -53.67 -43.96 22.44
N THR A 8 -52.87 -43.00 21.98
CA THR A 8 -52.71 -41.72 22.69
C THR A 8 -54.05 -40.98 22.78
N PRO A 9 -54.26 -40.09 23.79
CA PRO A 9 -55.50 -39.32 23.92
C PRO A 9 -55.87 -38.54 22.64
N GLN A 10 -54.88 -38.11 21.87
CA GLN A 10 -55.09 -37.42 20.58
C GLN A 10 -55.57 -38.38 19.48
N GLN A 11 -54.99 -39.59 19.40
CA GLN A 11 -55.43 -40.64 18.48
C GLN A 11 -56.83 -41.17 18.84
N GLN A 12 -57.14 -41.33 20.13
CA GLN A 12 -58.50 -41.62 20.60
C GLN A 12 -59.48 -40.50 20.22
N GLY A 13 -59.05 -39.23 20.37
CA GLY A 13 -59.82 -38.07 19.91
C GLY A 13 -60.13 -38.12 18.41
N TRP A 14 -59.16 -38.48 17.57
CA TRP A 14 -59.35 -38.59 16.12
C TRP A 14 -60.26 -39.74 15.70
N LEU A 15 -60.16 -40.90 16.35
CA LEU A 15 -61.12 -41.98 16.11
C LEU A 15 -62.53 -41.59 16.54
N SER A 16 -62.67 -40.94 17.71
CA SER A 16 -63.97 -40.47 18.19
C SER A 16 -64.60 -39.43 17.24
N LEU A 17 -63.81 -38.61 16.55
CA LEU A 17 -64.29 -37.67 15.54
C LEU A 17 -64.92 -38.37 14.32
N ALA A 18 -64.37 -39.51 13.90
CA ALA A 18 -64.90 -40.27 12.77
C ALA A 18 -66.27 -40.88 13.09
N ASP A 19 -66.41 -41.47 14.29
CA ASP A 19 -67.68 -42.02 14.77
C ASP A 19 -68.71 -40.92 15.04
N TYR A 20 -68.28 -39.82 15.66
CA TYR A 20 -69.13 -38.67 15.95
C TYR A 20 -69.61 -37.98 14.67
N LYS A 21 -68.78 -37.90 13.62
CA LYS A 21 -69.19 -37.41 12.29
C LYS A 21 -70.36 -38.22 11.73
N GLN A 22 -70.27 -39.55 11.78
CA GLN A 22 -71.35 -40.41 11.27
C GLN A 22 -72.63 -40.24 12.07
N GLN A 23 -72.53 -40.12 13.39
CA GLN A 23 -73.69 -39.88 14.27
C GLN A 23 -74.34 -38.52 13.99
N VAL A 24 -73.55 -37.45 13.91
CA VAL A 24 -74.03 -36.10 13.57
C VAL A 24 -74.75 -36.10 12.22
N PHE A 25 -74.18 -36.75 11.20
CA PHE A 25 -74.81 -36.82 9.88
C PHE A 25 -76.17 -37.54 9.93
N LYS A 26 -76.24 -38.68 10.64
CA LYS A 26 -77.51 -39.41 10.83
C LYS A 26 -78.54 -38.58 11.60
N SER A 27 -78.15 -37.91 12.69
CA SER A 27 -79.06 -37.07 13.48
C SER A 27 -79.57 -35.86 12.70
N LEU A 28 -78.71 -35.21 11.91
CA LEU A 28 -79.12 -34.11 11.04
C LEU A 28 -80.07 -34.56 9.94
N GLN A 29 -79.80 -35.71 9.31
CA GLN A 29 -80.67 -36.30 8.29
C GLN A 29 -82.05 -36.67 8.87
N GLN A 30 -82.08 -37.27 10.06
CA GLN A 30 -83.33 -37.57 10.76
C GLN A 30 -84.09 -36.30 11.15
N GLY A 31 -83.38 -35.28 11.66
CA GLY A 31 -83.96 -34.00 12.00
C GLY A 31 -84.52 -33.25 10.77
N GLU A 32 -83.85 -33.34 9.63
CA GLU A 32 -84.34 -32.81 8.35
C GLU A 32 -85.64 -33.50 7.93
N LEU A 33 -85.68 -34.83 7.94
CA LEU A 33 -86.88 -35.61 7.62
C LEU A 33 -88.04 -35.28 8.58
N ALA A 34 -87.76 -35.08 9.88
CA ALA A 34 -88.77 -34.68 10.86
C ALA A 34 -89.35 -33.29 10.57
N VAL A 35 -88.52 -32.32 10.17
CA VAL A 35 -88.97 -31.00 9.72
C VAL A 35 -89.83 -31.12 8.45
N GLN A 36 -89.36 -31.88 7.47
CA GLN A 36 -90.10 -32.13 6.22
C GLN A 36 -91.47 -32.77 6.50
N ALA A 37 -91.53 -33.78 7.38
CA ALA A 37 -92.78 -34.43 7.77
C ALA A 37 -93.73 -33.50 8.53
N THR A 38 -93.20 -32.66 9.42
CA THR A 38 -94.00 -31.67 10.18
C THR A 38 -94.63 -30.62 9.24
N LEU A 39 -93.91 -30.25 8.19
CA LEU A 39 -94.36 -29.29 7.18
C LEU A 39 -95.09 -29.95 6.00
N ALA A 40 -95.16 -31.28 5.95
CA ALA A 40 -95.91 -31.99 4.93
C ALA A 40 -97.43 -31.80 5.17
N ASN A 41 -98.18 -31.64 4.07
CA ASN A 41 -99.64 -31.53 4.09
C ASN A 41 -100.16 -30.43 5.02
N LEU A 42 -99.63 -29.20 4.89
CA LEU A 42 -100.21 -28.04 5.56
C LEU A 42 -101.66 -27.85 5.09
N PRO A 43 -102.61 -27.62 6.00
CA PRO A 43 -104.00 -27.47 5.64
C PRO A 43 -104.20 -26.26 4.73
N THR A 44 -104.89 -26.45 3.61
CA THR A 44 -105.39 -25.37 2.75
C THR A 44 -106.77 -24.95 3.23
N ALA A 45 -106.98 -23.66 3.46
CA ALA A 45 -108.28 -23.10 3.83
C ALA A 45 -108.73 -22.09 2.76
N THR A 46 -110.01 -22.15 2.40
CA THR A 46 -110.67 -21.18 1.51
C THR A 46 -111.35 -20.09 2.32
N ARG A 47 -111.50 -18.89 1.72
CA ARG A 47 -111.99 -17.68 2.38
C ARG A 47 -113.46 -17.77 2.82
N GLU A 48 -114.18 -18.78 2.36
CA GLU A 48 -115.64 -18.91 2.49
C GLU A 48 -116.09 -19.47 3.85
N ASN A 49 -115.18 -20.01 4.68
CA ASN A 49 -115.52 -20.53 6.01
C ASN A 49 -114.53 -20.06 7.11
N PRO A 50 -114.87 -19.00 7.87
CA PRO A 50 -113.99 -18.41 8.89
C PRO A 50 -113.54 -19.37 10.00
N ALA A 51 -114.40 -20.33 10.40
CA ALA A 51 -114.08 -21.29 11.46
C ALA A 51 -113.03 -22.32 11.00
N GLN A 52 -113.07 -22.73 9.73
CA GLN A 52 -112.06 -23.59 9.12
C GLN A 52 -110.73 -22.87 8.96
N LEU A 53 -110.76 -21.57 8.59
CA LEU A 53 -109.56 -20.75 8.46
C LEU A 53 -108.82 -20.58 9.79
N SER A 54 -109.53 -20.29 10.89
CA SER A 54 -108.91 -20.14 12.22
C SER A 54 -108.24 -21.43 12.70
N THR A 55 -108.87 -22.58 12.45
CA THR A 55 -108.35 -23.90 12.84
C THR A 55 -107.13 -24.30 12.01
N ALA A 56 -107.16 -24.03 10.70
CA ALA A 56 -106.02 -24.22 9.82
C ALA A 56 -104.83 -23.34 10.21
N LEU A 57 -105.07 -22.06 10.54
CA LEU A 57 -104.03 -21.13 10.99
C LEU A 57 -103.34 -21.62 12.26
N ALA A 58 -104.11 -22.02 13.29
CA ALA A 58 -103.56 -22.55 14.53
C ALA A 58 -102.70 -23.80 14.30
N THR A 59 -103.17 -24.69 13.41
CA THR A 59 -102.43 -25.90 13.02
C THR A 59 -101.11 -25.58 12.32
N VAL A 60 -101.12 -24.61 11.39
CA VAL A 60 -99.91 -24.16 10.69
C VAL A 60 -98.92 -23.50 11.65
N GLN A 61 -99.41 -22.66 12.57
CA GLN A 61 -98.57 -21.99 13.56
C GLN A 61 -97.86 -22.97 14.49
N GLU A 62 -98.57 -23.99 14.98
CA GLU A 62 -97.98 -24.99 15.86
C GLU A 62 -96.96 -25.87 15.12
N ARG A 63 -97.28 -26.30 13.89
CA ARG A 63 -96.31 -27.05 13.05
C ARG A 63 -95.06 -26.24 12.74
N LEU A 64 -95.21 -24.95 12.44
CA LEU A 64 -94.10 -24.04 12.17
C LEU A 64 -93.24 -23.80 13.42
N LYS A 65 -93.85 -23.71 14.60
CA LYS A 65 -93.13 -23.64 15.89
C LYS A 65 -92.29 -24.90 16.13
N THR A 66 -92.88 -26.07 15.92
CA THR A 66 -92.18 -27.36 16.06
C THR A 66 -91.04 -27.50 15.05
N ALA A 67 -91.27 -27.16 13.78
CA ALA A 67 -90.23 -27.16 12.75
C ALA A 67 -89.07 -26.22 13.07
N LYS A 68 -89.34 -25.01 13.60
CA LYS A 68 -88.31 -24.07 14.04
C LYS A 68 -87.51 -24.59 15.22
N ALA A 69 -88.17 -25.23 16.20
CA ALA A 69 -87.47 -25.84 17.33
C ALA A 69 -86.52 -26.95 16.87
N GLN A 70 -86.98 -27.82 15.96
CA GLN A 70 -86.15 -28.89 15.39
C GLN A 70 -84.97 -28.33 14.57
N HIS A 71 -85.18 -27.27 13.80
CA HIS A 71 -84.09 -26.59 13.07
C HIS A 71 -83.03 -26.03 14.02
N MET A 72 -83.45 -25.43 15.13
CA MET A 72 -82.51 -24.91 16.14
C MET A 72 -81.69 -26.04 16.76
N GLN A 73 -82.30 -27.18 17.10
CA GLN A 73 -81.57 -28.35 17.58
C GLN A 73 -80.56 -28.87 16.56
N ASN A 74 -80.95 -28.98 15.29
CA ASN A 74 -80.04 -29.37 14.21
C ASN A 74 -78.86 -28.39 14.08
N LYS A 75 -79.13 -27.08 14.22
CA LYS A 75 -78.09 -26.04 14.21
C LYS A 75 -77.11 -26.21 15.37
N ASP A 76 -77.60 -26.52 16.57
CA ASP A 76 -76.77 -26.72 17.76
C ASP A 76 -75.88 -27.96 17.62
N ILE A 77 -76.44 -29.08 17.13
CA ILE A 77 -75.67 -30.31 16.83
C ILE A 77 -74.55 -30.02 15.83
N ARG A 78 -74.84 -29.28 14.75
CA ARG A 78 -73.84 -28.88 13.76
C ARG A 78 -72.74 -28.02 14.38
N LEU A 79 -73.12 -27.03 15.20
CA LEU A 79 -72.17 -26.11 15.83
C LEU A 79 -71.23 -26.85 16.80
N ALA A 80 -71.75 -27.77 17.61
CA ALA A 80 -70.96 -28.60 18.50
C ALA A 80 -69.90 -29.41 17.73
N PHE A 81 -70.27 -30.02 16.60
CA PHE A 81 -69.33 -30.75 15.76
C PHE A 81 -68.22 -29.84 15.18
N THR A 82 -68.59 -28.66 14.66
CA THR A 82 -67.58 -27.71 14.14
C THR A 82 -66.64 -27.19 15.22
N GLY A 83 -67.15 -27.00 16.45
CA GLY A 83 -66.32 -26.65 17.61
C GLY A 83 -65.32 -27.74 17.94
N MET A 84 -65.75 -29.00 17.92
CA MET A 84 -64.89 -30.16 18.18
C MET A 84 -63.79 -30.33 17.12
N LEU A 85 -64.10 -30.11 15.84
CA LEU A 85 -63.09 -30.12 14.77
C LEU A 85 -62.02 -29.05 15.01
N LYS A 86 -62.44 -27.86 15.41
CA LYS A 86 -61.52 -26.77 15.73
C LYS A 86 -60.60 -27.14 16.90
N GLU A 87 -61.19 -27.55 18.02
CA GLU A 87 -60.47 -27.82 19.27
C GLU A 87 -59.57 -29.06 19.22
N LYS A 88 -60.01 -30.13 18.54
CA LYS A 88 -59.30 -31.43 18.57
C LYS A 88 -58.37 -31.67 17.38
N LEU A 89 -58.54 -30.94 16.28
CA LEU A 89 -57.77 -31.14 15.06
C LEU A 89 -57.03 -29.87 14.63
N ILE A 90 -57.76 -28.77 14.42
CA ILE A 90 -57.18 -27.55 13.82
C ILE A 90 -56.23 -26.86 14.79
N ASP A 91 -56.70 -26.50 15.98
CA ASP A 91 -55.90 -25.76 16.96
C ASP A 91 -54.64 -26.54 17.39
N PRO A 92 -54.71 -27.86 17.70
CA PRO A 92 -53.51 -28.64 18.03
C PRO A 92 -52.49 -28.77 16.89
N ALA A 93 -52.96 -28.86 15.63
CA ALA A 93 -52.07 -28.90 14.47
C ALA A 93 -51.35 -27.55 14.28
N MET A 94 -52.08 -26.44 14.37
CA MET A 94 -51.50 -25.09 14.34
C MET A 94 -50.49 -24.87 15.47
N ASP A 95 -50.80 -25.33 16.68
CA ASP A 95 -49.87 -25.21 17.81
C ASP A 95 -48.61 -26.07 17.62
N PHE A 96 -48.72 -27.22 16.95
CA PHE A 96 -47.56 -28.01 16.56
C PHE A 96 -46.69 -27.27 15.53
N GLU A 97 -47.29 -26.64 14.52
CA GLU A 97 -46.58 -25.83 13.53
C GLU A 97 -45.82 -24.67 14.21
N LYS A 98 -46.50 -23.89 15.06
CA LYS A 98 -45.87 -22.80 15.81
C LYS A 98 -44.70 -23.27 16.68
N ARG A 99 -44.85 -24.39 17.40
CA ARG A 99 -43.76 -24.96 18.20
C ARG A 99 -42.59 -25.37 17.31
N SER A 100 -42.88 -25.95 16.15
CA SER A 100 -41.85 -26.37 15.18
C SER A 100 -41.10 -25.17 14.61
N GLU A 101 -41.80 -24.08 14.27
CA GLU A 101 -41.18 -22.83 13.80
C GLU A 101 -40.21 -22.25 14.85
N VAL A 102 -40.62 -22.21 16.13
CA VAL A 102 -39.77 -21.74 17.23
C VAL A 102 -38.52 -22.61 17.40
N LEU A 103 -38.66 -23.94 17.30
CA LEU A 103 -37.54 -24.87 17.36
C LEU A 103 -36.57 -24.68 16.20
N ILE A 104 -37.09 -24.52 14.98
CA ILE A 104 -36.28 -24.25 13.78
C ILE A 104 -35.52 -22.93 13.93
N ALA A 105 -36.19 -21.86 14.35
CA ALA A 105 -35.55 -20.56 14.55
C ALA A 105 -34.43 -20.62 15.60
N THR A 106 -34.65 -21.34 16.70
CA THR A 106 -33.63 -21.55 17.74
C THR A 106 -32.44 -22.35 17.21
N ALA A 107 -32.69 -23.43 16.46
CA ALA A 107 -31.64 -24.22 15.83
C ALA A 107 -30.83 -23.41 14.81
N SER A 108 -31.49 -22.57 14.00
CA SER A 108 -30.82 -21.67 13.05
C SER A 108 -29.91 -20.65 13.74
N GLN A 109 -30.34 -20.08 14.88
CA GLN A 109 -29.47 -19.18 15.66
C GLN A 109 -28.26 -19.91 16.24
N HIS A 110 -28.45 -21.13 16.73
CA HIS A 110 -27.34 -21.94 17.25
C HIS A 110 -26.34 -22.31 16.15
N GLU A 111 -26.83 -22.70 14.97
CA GLU A 111 -25.99 -22.98 13.79
C GLU A 111 -25.17 -21.76 13.39
N LEU A 112 -25.79 -20.57 13.32
CA LEU A 112 -25.08 -19.33 13.02
C LEU A 112 -23.98 -19.01 14.05
N CYS A 113 -24.23 -19.28 15.34
CA CYS A 113 -23.24 -19.10 16.39
C CYS A 113 -22.05 -20.05 16.21
N LEU A 114 -22.31 -21.35 15.96
CA LEU A 114 -21.26 -22.33 15.70
C LEU A 114 -20.44 -21.99 14.46
N ARG A 115 -21.08 -21.49 13.40
CA ARG A 115 -20.39 -21.05 12.19
C ARG A 115 -19.42 -19.90 12.47
N LYS A 116 -19.87 -18.89 13.22
CA LYS A 116 -19.00 -17.77 13.64
C LYS A 116 -17.81 -18.21 14.50
N ILE A 117 -18.01 -19.19 15.39
CA ILE A 117 -16.92 -19.77 16.18
C ILE A 117 -15.92 -20.49 15.27
N ALA A 118 -16.40 -21.29 14.31
CA ALA A 118 -15.55 -21.98 13.36
C ALA A 118 -14.73 -21.00 12.50
N GLU A 119 -15.37 -19.95 11.99
CA GLU A 119 -14.69 -18.88 11.24
C GLU A 119 -13.63 -18.17 12.07
N ALA A 120 -13.90 -17.87 13.35
CA ALA A 120 -12.92 -17.24 14.25
C ALA A 120 -11.71 -18.15 14.52
N ILE A 121 -11.92 -19.45 14.74
CA ILE A 121 -10.84 -20.43 14.92
C ILE A 121 -9.97 -20.53 13.66
N GLU A 122 -10.59 -20.53 12.47
CA GLU A 122 -9.86 -20.58 11.20
C GLU A 122 -9.03 -19.32 10.97
N GLN A 123 -9.60 -18.14 11.26
CA GLN A 123 -8.89 -16.86 11.19
C GLN A 123 -7.70 -16.82 12.16
N GLU A 124 -7.90 -17.23 13.41
CA GLU A 124 -6.84 -17.28 14.42
C GLU A 124 -5.70 -18.23 13.98
N ALA A 125 -6.04 -19.40 13.43
CA ALA A 125 -5.06 -20.34 12.89
C ALA A 125 -4.29 -19.79 11.69
N ALA A 126 -4.98 -19.06 10.79
CA ALA A 126 -4.36 -18.43 9.63
C ALA A 126 -3.39 -17.30 10.04
N GLU A 127 -3.80 -16.45 11.00
CA GLU A 127 -2.95 -15.39 11.56
C GLU A 127 -1.72 -15.96 12.28
N LYS A 128 -1.90 -17.03 13.06
CA LYS A 128 -0.77 -17.73 13.70
C LYS A 128 0.21 -18.28 12.68
N ARG A 129 -0.26 -18.94 11.60
CA ARG A 129 0.62 -19.41 10.51
C ARG A 129 1.36 -18.28 9.81
N LYS A 130 0.68 -17.15 9.58
CA LYS A 130 1.27 -15.96 8.98
C LYS A 130 2.38 -15.38 9.88
N GLU A 131 2.14 -15.30 11.18
CA GLU A 131 3.16 -14.84 12.13
C GLU A 131 4.34 -15.82 12.22
N GLU A 132 4.11 -17.14 12.19
CA GLU A 132 5.20 -18.13 12.12
C GLU A 132 6.09 -17.92 10.88
N GLN A 133 5.48 -17.67 9.71
CA GLN A 133 6.20 -17.38 8.47
C GLN A 133 6.98 -16.06 8.56
N GLN A 134 6.39 -15.03 9.16
CA GLN A 134 7.05 -13.74 9.38
C GLN A 134 8.25 -13.86 10.32
N LEU A 135 8.11 -14.64 11.41
CA LEU A 135 9.20 -14.92 12.33
C LEU A 135 10.34 -15.68 11.63
N GLN A 136 10.02 -16.69 10.83
CA GLN A 136 11.02 -17.41 10.03
C GLN A 136 11.79 -16.47 9.10
N ALA A 137 11.05 -15.65 8.33
CA ALA A 137 11.65 -14.68 7.43
C ALA A 137 12.52 -13.66 8.19
N HIS A 138 12.05 -13.17 9.35
CA HIS A 138 12.81 -12.27 10.21
C HIS A 138 14.14 -12.88 10.63
N ILE A 139 14.14 -14.12 11.13
CA ILE A 139 15.36 -14.79 11.59
C ILE A 139 16.34 -15.00 10.44
N VAL A 140 15.87 -15.45 9.27
CA VAL A 140 16.73 -15.64 8.08
C VAL A 140 17.33 -14.32 7.63
N ASN A 141 16.52 -13.26 7.54
CA ASN A 141 16.98 -11.94 7.13
C ASN A 141 17.95 -11.33 8.13
N GLU A 142 17.71 -11.49 9.43
CA GLU A 142 18.63 -11.01 10.47
C GLU A 142 19.95 -11.78 10.45
N ASN A 143 19.92 -13.10 10.26
CA ASN A 143 21.14 -13.88 10.08
C ASN A 143 21.98 -13.38 8.89
N TYR A 144 21.33 -13.10 7.76
CA TYR A 144 22.00 -12.54 6.58
C TYR A 144 22.53 -11.12 6.81
N ARG A 145 21.75 -10.27 7.49
CA ARG A 145 22.15 -8.90 7.87
C ARG A 145 23.38 -8.91 8.77
N ILE A 146 23.34 -9.68 9.86
CA ILE A 146 24.45 -9.81 10.81
C ILE A 146 25.71 -10.30 10.10
N GLN A 147 25.59 -11.34 9.26
CA GLN A 147 26.73 -11.86 8.50
C GLN A 147 27.33 -10.81 7.57
N THR A 148 26.49 -10.08 6.84
CA THR A 148 26.92 -9.03 5.90
C THR A 148 27.55 -7.86 6.62
N GLU A 149 26.91 -7.35 7.67
CA GLU A 149 27.44 -6.25 8.49
C GLU A 149 28.76 -6.62 9.14
N TYR A 150 28.87 -7.83 9.69
CA TYR A 150 30.11 -8.32 10.28
C TYR A 150 31.23 -8.43 9.24
N LYS A 151 30.96 -9.01 8.07
CA LYS A 151 31.93 -9.07 6.95
C LYS A 151 32.37 -7.68 6.51
N ASN A 152 31.44 -6.73 6.40
CA ASN A 152 31.75 -5.35 6.04
C ASN A 152 32.59 -4.65 7.10
N ALA A 153 32.33 -4.87 8.39
CA ALA A 153 33.13 -4.34 9.47
C ALA A 153 34.57 -4.85 9.42
N LEU A 154 34.76 -6.16 9.22
CA LEU A 154 36.09 -6.77 9.06
C LEU A 154 36.84 -6.20 7.84
N ASN A 155 36.16 -6.09 6.69
CA ASN A 155 36.76 -5.54 5.47
C ASN A 155 37.14 -4.06 5.59
N ARG A 156 36.37 -3.27 6.36
CA ARG A 156 36.73 -1.88 6.66
C ARG A 156 38.02 -1.81 7.45
N TRP A 157 38.14 -2.59 8.54
CA TRP A 157 39.38 -2.69 9.31
C TRP A 157 40.59 -3.07 8.46
N ILE A 158 40.44 -4.09 7.59
CA ILE A 158 41.51 -4.49 6.66
C ILE A 158 41.89 -3.34 5.72
N THR A 159 40.90 -2.65 5.14
CA THR A 159 41.11 -1.56 4.20
C THR A 159 41.78 -0.35 4.86
N ASP A 160 41.30 0.03 6.04
CA ASP A 160 41.80 1.19 6.78
C ASP A 160 43.23 0.92 7.28
N TYR A 161 43.51 -0.30 7.74
CA TYR A 161 44.86 -0.71 8.10
C TYR A 161 45.79 -0.67 6.89
N TYR A 162 45.40 -1.25 5.75
CA TYR A 162 46.18 -1.20 4.50
C TYR A 162 46.53 0.23 4.10
N ALA A 163 45.53 1.12 4.06
CA ALA A 163 45.73 2.52 3.70
C ALA A 163 46.63 3.25 4.71
N SER A 164 46.49 2.96 6.01
CA SER A 164 47.35 3.52 7.06
C SER A 164 48.80 3.09 6.89
N GLN A 165 49.07 1.81 6.60
CA GLN A 165 50.43 1.30 6.42
C GLN A 165 51.12 1.93 5.19
N LEU A 166 50.39 2.09 4.07
CA LEU A 166 50.89 2.80 2.90
C LEU A 166 51.25 4.26 3.22
N ARG A 167 50.41 4.98 3.97
CA ARG A 167 50.69 6.37 4.38
C ARG A 167 51.90 6.48 5.30
N LYS A 168 52.08 5.51 6.20
CA LYS A 168 53.23 5.44 7.12
C LYS A 168 54.51 4.93 6.46
N LYS A 169 54.42 4.43 5.22
CA LYS A 169 55.53 3.81 4.47
C LYS A 169 56.19 2.65 5.22
N THR A 170 55.38 1.83 5.90
CA THR A 170 55.89 0.69 6.65
C THR A 170 56.22 -0.46 5.69
N PRO A 171 57.48 -0.92 5.59
CA PRO A 171 57.90 -1.90 4.57
C PRO A 171 57.40 -3.32 4.87
N THR A 172 57.31 -3.69 6.15
CA THR A 172 56.79 -4.99 6.60
C THR A 172 55.70 -4.75 7.65
N PRO A 173 54.44 -4.61 7.23
CA PRO A 173 53.31 -4.47 8.15
C PRO A 173 53.18 -5.71 9.03
N ASP A 174 52.91 -5.52 10.32
CA ASP A 174 52.59 -6.62 11.22
C ASP A 174 51.14 -7.08 10.97
N LEU A 175 50.98 -8.27 10.40
CA LEU A 175 49.67 -8.84 10.08
C LEU A 175 49.09 -9.63 11.26
N GLU A 176 49.92 -10.05 12.22
CA GLU A 176 49.47 -10.77 13.41
C GLU A 176 48.69 -9.84 14.34
N ASP A 177 49.17 -8.59 14.49
CA ASP A 177 48.46 -7.55 15.25
C ASP A 177 47.07 -7.27 14.67
N LEU A 178 46.97 -7.10 13.34
CA LEU A 178 45.67 -6.90 12.70
C LEU A 178 44.77 -8.15 12.82
N ALA A 179 45.31 -9.36 12.70
CA ALA A 179 44.52 -10.57 12.90
C ALA A 179 43.97 -10.65 14.34
N GLY A 180 44.75 -10.19 15.33
CA GLY A 180 44.31 -9.99 16.71
C GLY A 180 43.13 -9.01 16.79
N ILE A 181 43.27 -7.82 16.22
CA ILE A 181 42.22 -6.79 16.20
C ILE A 181 40.93 -7.30 15.52
N LEU A 182 41.05 -8.01 14.40
CA LEU A 182 39.89 -8.59 13.69
C LEU A 182 39.12 -9.59 14.57
N SER A 183 39.78 -10.31 15.47
CA SER A 183 39.14 -11.23 16.40
C SER A 183 38.33 -10.53 17.51
N GLU A 184 38.62 -9.25 17.78
CA GLU A 184 37.91 -8.43 18.77
C GLU A 184 36.71 -7.67 18.19
N VAL A 185 36.54 -7.68 16.86
CA VAL A 185 35.43 -6.99 16.20
C VAL A 185 34.10 -7.57 16.66
N LYS A 186 33.25 -6.72 17.23
CA LYS A 186 31.96 -7.14 17.78
C LYS A 186 30.98 -7.50 16.67
N VAL A 187 30.31 -8.63 16.86
CA VAL A 187 29.19 -9.07 16.01
C VAL A 187 27.97 -8.19 16.30
N PRO A 188 27.26 -7.68 15.26
CA PRO A 188 26.02 -6.94 15.44
C PRO A 188 24.95 -7.76 16.17
N LEU A 189 24.18 -7.10 17.03
CA LEU A 189 23.08 -7.73 17.75
C LEU A 189 21.85 -7.89 16.86
N PRO A 190 21.09 -9.00 17.00
CA PRO A 190 19.83 -9.20 16.29
C PRO A 190 18.75 -8.24 16.79
N THR A 191 17.89 -7.81 15.87
CA THR A 191 16.70 -7.02 16.22
C THR A 191 15.59 -7.93 16.77
N THR A 192 14.80 -7.39 17.71
CA THR A 192 13.71 -8.13 18.36
C THR A 192 12.46 -8.20 17.48
N PHE A 193 11.93 -9.40 17.27
CA PHE A 193 10.62 -9.60 16.66
C PHE A 193 9.52 -9.58 17.73
N GLN A 194 8.42 -8.87 17.47
CA GLN A 194 7.28 -8.82 18.40
C GLN A 194 6.32 -9.98 18.12
N LEU A 195 6.23 -10.91 19.07
CA LEU A 195 5.29 -12.03 19.02
C LEU A 195 3.93 -11.61 19.61
N ARG A 196 2.85 -12.00 18.95
CA ARG A 196 1.46 -11.76 19.37
C ARG A 196 0.68 -13.05 19.59
N MET A 197 0.75 -13.99 18.64
CA MET A 197 -0.04 -15.23 18.61
C MET A 197 0.82 -16.47 18.84
N VAL A 198 2.05 -16.46 18.34
CA VAL A 198 3.01 -17.55 18.49
C VAL A 198 3.58 -17.56 19.91
N THR A 199 3.53 -18.72 20.57
CA THR A 199 4.07 -18.89 21.93
C THR A 199 5.59 -18.85 21.92
N LYS A 200 6.20 -18.57 23.08
CA LYS A 200 7.66 -18.50 23.21
C LYS A 200 8.32 -19.84 22.90
N GLU A 201 7.71 -20.95 23.30
CA GLU A 201 8.21 -22.30 23.06
C GLU A 201 8.27 -22.57 21.55
N ARG A 202 7.19 -22.26 20.83
CA ARG A 202 7.11 -22.43 19.38
C ARG A 202 8.09 -21.52 18.63
N ALA A 203 8.24 -20.29 19.09
CA ALA A 203 9.24 -19.37 18.53
C ALA A 203 10.67 -19.90 18.70
N MET A 204 10.97 -20.53 19.85
CA MET A 204 12.27 -21.17 20.08
C MET A 204 12.49 -22.40 19.20
N GLU A 205 11.47 -23.22 18.97
CA GLU A 205 11.54 -24.32 17.99
C GLU A 205 11.88 -23.79 16.60
N ILE A 206 11.16 -22.77 16.13
CA ILE A 206 11.42 -22.12 14.84
C ILE A 206 12.85 -21.61 14.77
N TYR A 207 13.31 -20.87 15.79
CA TYR A 207 14.67 -20.37 15.86
C TYR A 207 15.73 -21.47 15.83
N SER A 208 15.49 -22.58 16.51
CA SER A 208 16.41 -23.73 16.53
C SER A 208 16.45 -24.48 15.20
N SER A 209 15.37 -24.45 14.43
CA SER A 209 15.27 -25.14 13.13
C SER A 209 16.02 -24.43 12.00
N ILE A 210 16.31 -23.13 12.15
CA ILE A 210 16.98 -22.32 11.14
C ILE A 210 18.49 -22.43 11.33
N GLN A 211 19.19 -22.79 10.26
CA GLN A 211 20.65 -22.84 10.26
C GLN A 211 21.24 -21.44 10.51
N LYS A 212 22.12 -21.35 11.51
CA LYS A 212 22.78 -20.11 11.90
C LYS A 212 24.04 -19.91 11.07
N PRO A 213 24.40 -18.66 10.74
CA PRO A 213 25.62 -18.38 10.00
C PRO A 213 26.84 -18.76 10.84
N ASP A 214 27.83 -19.40 10.22
CA ASP A 214 29.11 -19.68 10.86
C ASP A 214 29.99 -18.43 10.84
N LEU A 215 29.88 -17.63 11.91
CA LEU A 215 30.65 -16.39 12.05
C LEU A 215 32.15 -16.64 12.20
N LYS A 216 32.57 -17.82 12.66
CA LYS A 216 34.00 -18.17 12.73
C LYS A 216 34.55 -18.40 11.33
N ALA A 217 33.81 -19.08 10.47
CA ALA A 217 34.18 -19.23 9.07
C ALA A 217 34.27 -17.87 8.35
N VAL A 218 33.37 -16.93 8.65
CA VAL A 218 33.42 -15.56 8.12
C VAL A 218 34.70 -14.84 8.54
N LEU A 219 35.08 -14.93 9.82
CA LEU A 219 36.33 -14.36 10.33
C LEU A 219 37.56 -14.99 9.66
N GLN A 220 37.60 -16.32 9.56
CA GLN A 220 38.70 -17.04 8.89
C GLN A 220 38.83 -16.62 7.43
N SER A 221 37.71 -16.47 6.71
CA SER A 221 37.71 -15.97 5.34
C SER A 221 38.25 -14.54 5.26
N ALA A 222 37.92 -13.67 6.21
CA ALA A 222 38.46 -12.30 6.23
C ALA A 222 39.97 -12.27 6.50
N ILE A 223 40.48 -13.13 7.39
CA ILE A 223 41.92 -13.28 7.64
C ILE A 223 42.65 -13.82 6.39
N ALA A 224 42.04 -14.75 5.66
CA ALA A 224 42.59 -15.20 4.37
C ALA A 224 42.64 -14.06 3.34
N SER A 225 41.57 -13.27 3.21
CA SER A 225 41.53 -12.10 2.34
C SER A 225 42.52 -11.00 2.76
N LEU A 226 42.83 -10.88 4.05
CA LEU A 226 43.89 -9.99 4.53
C LEU A 226 45.25 -10.40 3.92
N ASN A 227 45.62 -11.66 4.05
CA ASN A 227 46.90 -12.17 3.52
C ASN A 227 46.99 -12.01 2.00
N GLU A 228 45.91 -12.29 1.28
CA GLU A 228 45.83 -12.09 -0.17
C GLU A 228 46.03 -10.62 -0.54
N ARG A 229 45.36 -9.70 0.17
CA ARG A 229 45.45 -8.26 -0.11
C ARG A 229 46.84 -7.68 0.13
N PHE A 230 47.56 -8.19 1.12
CA PHE A 230 48.93 -7.76 1.42
C PHE A 230 50.01 -8.47 0.60
N SER A 231 49.66 -9.47 -0.23
CA SER A 231 50.63 -10.22 -1.04
C SER A 231 51.43 -9.36 -2.02
N MET A 232 50.83 -8.29 -2.56
CA MET A 232 51.45 -7.35 -3.50
C MET A 232 51.82 -6.01 -2.86
N TYR A 233 51.72 -5.90 -1.53
CA TYR A 233 51.87 -4.64 -0.81
C TYR A 233 53.24 -3.98 -1.04
N ALA A 234 54.32 -4.76 -1.16
CA ALA A 234 55.65 -4.23 -1.44
C ALA A 234 55.72 -3.48 -2.79
N ASN A 235 55.05 -4.00 -3.81
CA ASN A 235 54.97 -3.35 -5.13
C ASN A 235 54.12 -2.08 -5.04
N ASP A 236 53.00 -2.12 -4.31
CA ASP A 236 52.13 -0.97 -4.11
C ASP A 236 52.83 0.15 -3.34
N LEU A 237 53.63 -0.19 -2.33
CA LEU A 237 54.45 0.77 -1.59
C LEU A 237 55.48 1.44 -2.51
N GLN A 238 56.20 0.67 -3.33
CA GLN A 238 57.15 1.20 -4.30
C GLN A 238 56.48 2.12 -5.33
N ASN A 239 55.31 1.74 -5.83
CA ASN A 239 54.53 2.54 -6.75
C ASN A 239 54.03 3.85 -6.09
N ALA A 240 53.57 3.78 -4.84
CA ALA A 240 53.14 4.94 -4.08
C ALA A 240 54.29 5.92 -3.82
N GLU A 241 55.49 5.42 -3.51
CA GLU A 241 56.69 6.24 -3.34
C GLU A 241 57.15 6.89 -4.65
N ALA A 242 57.14 6.14 -5.76
CA ALA A 242 57.44 6.67 -7.08
C ALA A 242 56.44 7.76 -7.50
N ALA A 243 55.14 7.55 -7.23
CA ALA A 243 54.10 8.53 -7.50
C ALA A 243 54.25 9.79 -6.63
N ALA A 244 54.59 9.64 -5.34
CA ALA A 244 54.84 10.77 -4.45
C ALA A 244 56.03 11.61 -4.93
N LYS A 245 57.13 10.95 -5.34
CA LYS A 245 58.29 11.64 -5.90
C LYS A 245 57.97 12.36 -7.21
N ALA A 246 57.23 11.73 -8.11
CA ALA A 246 56.77 12.37 -9.35
C ALA A 246 55.86 13.58 -9.09
N ALA A 247 55.00 13.51 -8.06
CA ALA A 247 54.14 14.61 -7.64
C ALA A 247 54.95 15.77 -7.04
N GLU A 248 55.94 15.49 -6.20
CA GLU A 248 56.86 16.52 -5.68
C GLU A 248 57.65 17.19 -6.81
N GLU A 249 58.18 16.43 -7.76
CA GLU A 249 58.89 16.97 -8.93
C GLU A 249 57.96 17.84 -9.80
N ALA A 250 56.71 17.44 -9.98
CA ALA A 250 55.71 18.24 -10.72
C ALA A 250 55.34 19.52 -9.97
N GLN A 251 55.20 19.47 -8.64
CA GLN A 251 54.93 20.63 -7.82
C GLN A 251 56.11 21.61 -7.83
N GLN A 252 57.34 21.12 -7.71
CA GLN A 252 58.54 21.95 -7.81
C GLN A 252 58.67 22.62 -9.18
N LYS A 253 58.34 21.92 -10.27
CA LYS A 253 58.28 22.53 -11.62
C LYS A 253 57.21 23.61 -11.70
N ALA A 254 56.00 23.35 -11.20
CA ALA A 254 54.93 24.33 -11.19
C ALA A 254 55.28 25.59 -10.35
N GLU A 255 55.95 25.41 -9.22
CA GLU A 255 56.45 26.53 -8.40
C GLU A 255 57.58 27.30 -9.08
N ALA A 256 58.48 26.62 -9.80
CA ALA A 256 59.52 27.26 -10.60
C ALA A 256 58.94 28.06 -11.77
N ASP A 257 57.98 27.48 -12.51
CA ASP A 257 57.26 28.15 -13.60
C ASP A 257 56.48 29.36 -13.09
N ALA A 258 55.84 29.25 -11.92
CA ALA A 258 55.15 30.35 -11.26
C ALA A 258 56.13 31.49 -10.90
N LYS A 259 57.29 31.17 -10.32
CA LYS A 259 58.34 32.18 -10.01
C LYS A 259 58.86 32.86 -11.27
N GLN A 260 59.15 32.09 -12.32
CA GLN A 260 59.61 32.64 -13.59
C GLN A 260 58.56 33.56 -14.22
N SER A 261 57.26 33.23 -14.10
CA SER A 261 56.16 34.09 -14.58
C SER A 261 56.06 35.41 -13.80
N VAL A 262 56.28 35.38 -12.48
CA VAL A 262 56.29 36.57 -11.62
C VAL A 262 57.50 37.45 -11.94
N GLU A 263 58.68 36.86 -12.15
CA GLU A 263 59.89 37.58 -12.56
C GLU A 263 59.73 38.24 -13.93
N LEU A 264 59.18 37.53 -14.93
CA LEU A 264 58.85 38.08 -16.26
C LEU A 264 57.88 39.26 -16.17
N THR A 265 56.84 39.13 -15.33
CA THR A 265 55.85 40.20 -15.12
C THR A 265 56.50 41.42 -14.44
N THR A 266 57.38 41.19 -13.46
CA THR A 266 58.10 42.26 -12.74
C THR A 266 59.11 42.96 -13.66
N ALA A 267 59.85 42.21 -14.47
CA ALA A 267 60.79 42.76 -15.46
C ALA A 267 60.05 43.58 -16.54
N THR A 268 58.91 43.09 -17.01
CA THR A 268 58.06 43.80 -17.99
C THR A 268 57.53 45.11 -17.41
N ASN A 269 57.04 45.09 -16.16
CA ASN A 269 56.57 46.30 -15.48
C ASN A 269 57.71 47.30 -15.20
N THR A 270 58.93 46.81 -14.92
CA THR A 270 60.10 47.67 -14.72
C THR A 270 60.56 48.31 -16.03
N LEU A 271 60.55 47.56 -17.14
CA LEU A 271 60.81 48.10 -18.48
C LEU A 271 59.74 49.12 -18.91
N MET A 272 58.46 48.88 -18.58
CA MET A 272 57.39 49.86 -18.78
C MET A 272 57.57 51.12 -17.94
N ALA A 273 58.09 51.02 -16.71
CA ALA A 273 58.35 52.16 -15.84
C ALA A 273 59.63 52.95 -16.22
N GLN A 274 60.60 52.31 -16.86
CA GLN A 274 61.83 52.95 -17.37
C GLN A 274 61.69 53.52 -18.78
N ALA A 275 60.62 53.17 -19.51
CA ALA A 275 60.26 53.83 -20.74
C ALA A 275 59.59 55.18 -20.43
N GLU A 276 60.37 56.27 -20.38
CA GLU A 276 59.83 57.63 -20.52
C GLU A 276 59.04 57.70 -21.84
N THR A 277 57.73 57.59 -21.74
CA THR A 277 56.84 57.77 -22.88
C THR A 277 56.45 59.24 -22.94
N THR A 278 57.13 59.97 -23.83
CA THR A 278 56.62 61.22 -24.39
C THR A 278 55.22 60.98 -24.95
N VAL A 279 54.20 61.52 -24.30
CA VAL A 279 52.83 61.52 -24.80
C VAL A 279 52.76 62.43 -26.02
N VAL A 280 52.88 61.84 -27.21
CA VAL A 280 52.60 62.52 -28.48
C VAL A 280 51.10 62.45 -28.71
N ASN A 281 50.40 63.54 -28.42
CA ASN A 281 49.01 63.75 -28.83
C ASN A 281 48.95 63.93 -30.36
N ALA A 282 48.70 62.84 -31.08
CA ALA A 282 48.25 62.91 -32.47
C ALA A 282 46.71 62.86 -32.52
N PRO A 283 46.04 63.73 -33.30
CA PRO A 283 44.58 63.71 -33.41
C PRO A 283 44.15 62.47 -34.20
N HIS A 284 43.50 61.50 -33.55
CA HIS A 284 42.92 60.36 -34.23
C HIS A 284 41.72 60.77 -35.09
N VAL A 285 41.83 60.53 -36.40
CA VAL A 285 40.71 60.63 -37.35
C VAL A 285 39.74 59.49 -37.03
N LYS A 286 38.54 59.84 -36.58
CA LYS A 286 37.49 58.88 -36.21
C LYS A 286 37.04 58.09 -37.45
N ARG A 287 37.25 56.76 -37.47
CA ARG A 287 36.80 55.86 -38.54
C ARG A 287 35.60 55.03 -38.08
N ASN A 288 34.62 54.80 -38.97
CA ASN A 288 33.47 53.95 -38.65
C ASN A 288 33.80 52.50 -38.99
N LEU A 289 34.15 51.72 -37.97
CA LEU A 289 34.51 50.31 -38.13
C LEU A 289 33.38 49.40 -37.66
N LYS A 290 33.26 48.23 -38.30
CA LYS A 290 32.39 47.11 -37.87
C LYS A 290 33.23 45.84 -37.76
N ILE A 291 33.00 45.05 -36.70
CA ILE A 291 33.58 43.71 -36.58
C ILE A 291 32.75 42.75 -37.44
N VAL A 292 33.43 42.01 -38.32
CA VAL A 292 32.80 41.01 -39.19
C VAL A 292 32.32 39.84 -38.32
N GLU A 293 31.04 39.50 -38.45
CA GLU A 293 30.44 38.40 -37.73
C GLU A 293 30.82 37.06 -38.38
N GLU A 294 31.56 36.24 -37.64
CA GLU A 294 31.85 34.87 -38.03
C GLU A 294 31.06 33.95 -37.08
N ASN A 295 30.12 33.17 -37.61
CA ASN A 295 29.26 32.26 -36.84
C ASN A 295 30.03 31.03 -36.31
N THR A 296 31.12 31.24 -35.58
CA THR A 296 31.97 30.22 -34.98
C THR A 296 32.12 30.44 -33.49
N GLN A 297 32.27 29.35 -32.73
CA GLN A 297 32.45 29.42 -31.27
C GLN A 297 33.74 30.16 -30.89
N GLN A 298 34.80 30.01 -31.68
CA GLN A 298 36.09 30.68 -31.46
C GLN A 298 35.97 32.20 -31.61
N TRP A 299 35.21 32.67 -32.59
CA TRP A 299 34.90 34.09 -32.75
C TRP A 299 34.14 34.64 -31.53
N GLY A 300 33.11 33.92 -31.07
CA GLY A 300 32.35 34.33 -29.88
C GLY A 300 33.21 34.44 -28.61
N VAL A 301 34.10 33.47 -28.40
CA VAL A 301 35.05 33.50 -27.28
C VAL A 301 36.05 34.67 -27.42
N ALA A 302 36.53 34.97 -28.63
CA ALA A 302 37.42 36.09 -28.88
C ALA A 302 36.74 37.44 -28.60
N VAL A 303 35.48 37.63 -29.06
CA VAL A 303 34.69 38.85 -28.77
C VAL A 303 34.50 39.02 -27.26
N MET A 304 34.08 37.98 -26.55
CA MET A 304 33.87 38.06 -25.10
C MET A 304 35.18 38.34 -24.34
N GLY A 305 36.27 37.68 -24.74
CA GLY A 305 37.59 37.86 -24.13
C GLY A 305 38.10 39.30 -24.27
N HIS A 306 38.02 39.87 -25.47
CA HIS A 306 38.41 41.26 -25.71
C HIS A 306 37.47 42.25 -25.04
N PHE A 307 36.16 41.96 -25.02
CA PHE A 307 35.17 42.81 -24.34
C PHE A 307 35.41 42.88 -22.83
N LEU A 308 35.73 41.75 -22.19
CA LEU A 308 36.03 41.73 -20.75
C LEU A 308 37.35 42.43 -20.41
N ARG A 309 38.37 42.30 -21.27
CA ARG A 309 39.65 43.02 -21.08
C ARG A 309 39.48 44.53 -21.19
N ASN A 310 38.62 44.97 -22.10
CA ASN A 310 38.32 46.39 -22.33
C ASN A 310 36.99 46.82 -21.68
N LEU A 311 36.56 46.15 -20.60
CA LEU A 311 35.23 46.35 -20.02
C LEU A 311 34.97 47.81 -19.60
N GLN A 312 35.97 48.49 -19.04
CA GLN A 312 35.84 49.87 -18.58
C GLN A 312 35.57 50.86 -19.73
N THR A 313 36.20 50.63 -20.89
CA THR A 313 36.04 51.48 -22.09
C THR A 313 34.88 51.03 -22.99
N ALA A 314 34.49 49.76 -22.92
CA ALA A 314 33.43 49.16 -23.73
C ALA A 314 32.04 49.32 -23.10
N ALA A 315 31.93 49.21 -21.77
CA ALA A 315 30.64 49.26 -21.08
C ALA A 315 29.81 50.52 -21.38
N PRO A 316 30.37 51.74 -21.47
CA PRO A 316 29.60 52.94 -21.82
C PRO A 316 29.06 52.94 -23.26
N LYS A 317 29.62 52.10 -24.14
CA LYS A 317 29.30 52.04 -25.58
C LYS A 317 28.25 50.97 -25.92
N VAL A 318 27.90 50.14 -24.95
CA VAL A 318 26.86 49.11 -25.05
C VAL A 318 25.50 49.73 -24.76
N ARG A 319 24.53 49.53 -25.66
CA ARG A 319 23.13 49.93 -25.44
C ARG A 319 22.27 48.71 -25.11
N VAL A 320 22.13 48.39 -23.83
CA VAL A 320 21.23 47.32 -23.34
C VAL A 320 20.33 47.80 -22.20
N LYS A 321 19.08 47.36 -22.18
CA LYS A 321 18.12 47.65 -21.08
C LYS A 321 18.47 46.89 -19.80
N SER A 322 19.18 45.78 -19.91
CA SER A 322 19.65 44.96 -18.79
C SER A 322 20.90 44.21 -19.21
N TRP A 323 21.93 44.22 -18.38
CA TRP A 323 23.21 43.54 -18.62
C TRP A 323 23.08 42.02 -18.74
N ALA A 324 22.05 41.42 -18.11
CA ALA A 324 21.76 40.00 -18.24
C ALA A 324 21.29 39.59 -19.64
N LYS A 325 20.94 40.56 -20.52
CA LYS A 325 20.50 40.33 -21.90
C LYS A 325 21.54 40.75 -22.94
N LEU A 326 22.77 41.02 -22.50
CA LEU A 326 23.86 41.41 -23.40
C LEU A 326 24.23 40.26 -24.33
N ASN A 327 24.15 40.48 -25.64
CA ASN A 327 24.55 39.48 -26.64
C ASN A 327 25.95 39.77 -27.21
N ILE A 328 26.54 38.77 -27.83
CA ILE A 328 27.91 38.84 -28.39
C ILE A 328 28.00 39.90 -29.50
N GLY A 329 26.96 40.09 -30.31
CA GLY A 329 26.92 41.13 -31.34
C GLY A 329 27.02 42.56 -30.77
N GLN A 330 26.36 42.83 -29.63
CA GLN A 330 26.43 44.11 -28.93
C GLN A 330 27.80 44.34 -28.30
N MET A 331 28.45 43.28 -27.80
CA MET A 331 29.85 43.34 -27.34
C MET A 331 30.79 43.67 -28.51
N ALA A 332 30.61 43.03 -29.66
CA ALA A 332 31.38 43.30 -30.87
C ALA A 332 31.19 44.73 -31.39
N GLU A 333 29.96 45.28 -31.35
CA GLU A 333 29.69 46.66 -31.75
C GLU A 333 30.36 47.69 -30.82
N ALA A 334 30.39 47.41 -29.51
CA ALA A 334 31.08 48.26 -28.54
C ALA A 334 32.61 48.25 -28.75
N LEU A 335 33.18 47.07 -29.04
CA LEU A 335 34.58 46.92 -29.41
C LEU A 335 34.90 47.65 -30.72
N ALA A 336 34.04 47.55 -31.74
CA ALA A 336 34.22 48.26 -33.01
C ALA A 336 34.26 49.78 -32.82
N LYS A 337 33.43 50.33 -31.91
CA LYS A 337 33.46 51.75 -31.53
C LYS A 337 34.74 52.14 -30.79
N ILE A 338 35.29 51.25 -29.96
CA ILE A 338 36.60 51.49 -29.34
C ILE A 338 37.66 51.55 -30.43
N ALA A 339 37.74 50.53 -31.28
CA ALA A 339 38.70 50.48 -32.38
C ALA A 339 38.61 51.70 -33.31
N GLY A 340 37.40 52.18 -33.62
CA GLY A 340 37.20 53.38 -34.44
C GLY A 340 37.63 54.70 -33.77
N GLU A 341 37.71 54.73 -32.43
CA GLU A 341 38.15 55.90 -31.65
C GLU A 341 39.64 55.85 -31.28
N THR A 342 40.18 54.65 -31.04
CA THR A 342 41.54 54.43 -30.52
C THR A 342 42.51 53.85 -31.55
N GLY A 343 42.02 53.33 -32.68
CA GLY A 343 42.82 52.59 -33.66
C GLY A 343 43.24 51.19 -33.21
N GLU A 344 42.67 50.69 -32.11
CA GLU A 344 43.02 49.39 -31.52
C GLU A 344 42.58 48.21 -32.40
N VAL A 345 43.47 47.24 -32.62
CA VAL A 345 43.21 46.03 -33.42
C VAL A 345 43.06 44.82 -32.50
N PHE A 346 41.91 44.15 -32.54
CA PHE A 346 41.65 42.96 -31.72
C PHE A 346 42.08 41.69 -32.45
N THR A 347 43.13 41.03 -31.95
CA THR A 347 43.64 39.78 -32.54
C THR A 347 42.55 38.72 -32.59
N GLY A 348 42.38 38.08 -33.75
CA GLY A 348 41.35 37.06 -33.98
C GLY A 348 39.97 37.60 -34.39
N LEU A 349 39.80 38.92 -34.50
CA LEU A 349 38.59 39.56 -35.01
C LEU A 349 38.92 40.37 -36.27
N LYS A 350 38.13 40.18 -37.35
CA LYS A 350 38.27 40.97 -38.58
C LYS A 350 37.42 42.23 -38.48
N MET A 351 37.98 43.36 -38.88
CA MET A 351 37.27 44.64 -38.94
C MET A 351 37.16 45.11 -40.39
N GLU A 352 36.00 45.67 -40.72
CA GLU A 352 35.71 46.28 -42.01
C GLU A 352 35.33 47.75 -41.77
N GLU A 353 35.83 48.64 -42.63
CA GLU A 353 35.45 50.05 -42.61
C GLU A 353 34.12 50.22 -43.34
N VAL A 354 33.14 50.82 -42.67
CA VAL A 354 31.80 51.01 -43.22
C VAL A 354 31.71 52.44 -43.72
N GLU A 355 31.71 52.62 -45.04
CA GLU A 355 31.37 53.91 -45.67
C GLU A 355 29.94 54.31 -45.29
N LYS A 356 29.73 55.59 -45.03
CA LYS A 356 28.42 56.12 -44.64
C LYS A 356 27.50 56.31 -45.83
#